data_AF-A0A6A3QUV3-F1
#
_entry.id   AF-A0A6A3QUV3-F1
#
_cell.length_a   1.000
_cell.length_b   1.000
_cell.length_c   1.000
_cell.angle_alpha   90.00
_cell.angle_beta   90.00
_cell.angle_gamma   90.00
#
_symmetry.space_group_name_H-M   'P 1'
#
loop_
_entity.id
_entity.type
_entity.pdbx_description
1 polymer ?
#
loop_
_entity_poly.entity_id
_entity_poly.type
_entity_poly.pdbx_seq_one_letter_code
_entity_poly.pdbx_strand_id
1 'polypeptide(L)'
;DFDEFKAVMIFFSDGQPQDIELGIAMAQHIRSTYAKYDLKAFAVGFGRVNLSVLQRVASEMGGEYRQVLGANALRTEFQRIAAVLCNNEASLALVESDMEVS
;
A
#
# COMPACT_ATOMS: atom_id res chain seq x y z
N ASP A 1 -20.21 -0.10 -2.74
CA ASP A 1 -20.47 -0.61 -1.39
C ASP A 1 -19.15 -1.17 -0.85
N PHE A 2 -18.74 -0.86 0.38
CA PHE A 2 -17.49 -1.39 0.95
C PHE A 2 -17.64 -2.81 1.52
N ASP A 3 -18.87 -3.31 1.58
CA ASP A 3 -19.15 -4.72 1.84
C ASP A 3 -18.84 -5.58 0.61
N GLU A 4 -19.02 -5.03 -0.60
CA GLU A 4 -18.69 -5.64 -1.90
C GLU A 4 -17.26 -5.32 -2.38
N PHE A 5 -16.81 -4.06 -2.25
CA PHE A 5 -15.49 -3.60 -2.71
C PHE A 5 -14.61 -3.20 -1.54
N LYS A 6 -13.54 -3.96 -1.26
CA LYS A 6 -12.67 -3.67 -0.12
C LYS A 6 -11.84 -2.40 -0.34
N ALA A 7 -11.74 -1.57 0.70
CA ALA A 7 -10.92 -0.37 0.66
C ALA A 7 -9.44 -0.74 0.77
N VAL A 8 -8.62 -0.23 -0.15
CA VAL A 8 -7.16 -0.41 -0.14
C VAL A 8 -6.50 0.96 -0.26
N MET A 9 -5.52 1.21 0.61
CA MET A 9 -4.65 2.39 0.52
C MET A 9 -3.22 1.94 0.21
N ILE A 10 -2.65 2.44 -0.88
CA ILE A 10 -1.24 2.21 -1.22
C ILE A 10 -0.58 3.58 -1.36
N PHE A 11 0.38 3.86 -0.50
CA PHE A 11 1.03 5.17 -0.41
C PHE A 11 2.52 5.06 -0.68
N PHE A 12 2.99 5.68 -1.76
CA PHE A 12 4.40 5.74 -2.15
C PHE A 12 4.93 7.15 -1.89
N SER A 13 6.03 7.26 -1.15
CA SER A 13 6.62 8.57 -0.82
C SER A 13 8.10 8.44 -0.46
N ASP A 14 8.85 9.53 -0.57
CA ASP A 14 10.21 9.66 -0.06
C ASP A 14 10.27 10.07 1.43
N GLY A 15 9.12 10.20 2.09
CA GLY A 15 9.03 10.48 3.53
C GLY A 15 9.14 11.95 3.92
N GLN A 16 9.06 12.90 2.99
CA GLN A 16 9.16 14.34 3.29
C GLN A 16 7.80 15.07 3.25
N PRO A 17 6.91 14.89 4.24
CA PRO A 17 5.70 15.70 4.28
C PRO A 17 6.03 17.14 4.71
N GLN A 18 5.28 18.10 4.17
CA GLN A 18 5.32 19.48 4.61
C GLN A 18 4.75 19.64 6.03
N ASP A 19 3.75 18.84 6.37
CA ASP A 19 3.10 18.81 7.69
C ASP A 19 2.97 17.35 8.16
N ILE A 20 3.76 17.01 9.17
CA ILE A 20 3.80 15.66 9.74
C ILE A 20 2.50 15.37 10.48
N GLU A 21 2.01 16.30 11.28
CA GLU A 21 0.85 16.08 12.15
C GLU A 21 -0.43 15.95 11.32
N LEU A 22 -0.55 16.73 10.23
CA LEU A 22 -1.65 16.55 9.28
C LEU A 22 -1.60 15.16 8.63
N GLY A 23 -0.43 14.69 8.20
CA GLY A 23 -0.29 13.36 7.62
C GLY A 23 -0.69 12.24 8.59
N ILE A 24 -0.33 12.37 9.87
CA ILE A 24 -0.74 11.43 10.92
C ILE A 24 -2.24 11.51 11.20
N ALA A 25 -2.81 12.70 11.30
CA ALA A 25 -4.26 12.87 11.49
C ALA A 25 -5.07 12.25 10.34
N MET A 26 -4.59 12.38 9.09
CA MET A 26 -5.20 11.73 7.93
C MET A 26 -5.11 10.21 8.02
N ALA A 27 -3.96 9.65 8.41
CA ALA A 27 -3.78 8.21 8.60
C ALA A 27 -4.78 7.64 9.62
N GLN A 28 -4.94 8.32 10.76
CA GLN A 28 -5.90 7.96 11.81
C GLN A 28 -7.35 8.06 11.30
N HIS A 29 -7.67 9.13 10.57
CA HIS A 29 -8.99 9.32 10.00
C HIS A 29 -9.35 8.21 9.01
N ILE A 30 -8.44 7.85 8.10
CA ILE A 30 -8.59 6.74 7.15
C ILE A 30 -8.89 5.45 7.90
N ARG A 31 -8.07 5.10 8.90
CA ARG A 31 -8.30 3.89 9.71
C ARG A 31 -9.65 3.91 10.40
N SER A 32 -9.99 5.00 11.09
CA SER A 32 -11.26 5.11 11.83
C SER A 32 -12.49 4.95 10.91
N THR A 33 -12.35 5.37 9.65
CA THR A 33 -13.43 5.32 8.66
C THR A 33 -13.57 3.93 8.03
N TYR A 34 -12.44 3.31 7.66
CA TYR A 34 -12.43 2.12 6.80
C TYR A 34 -12.03 0.82 7.49
N ALA A 35 -11.51 0.83 8.72
CA ALA A 35 -11.08 -0.40 9.40
C ALA A 35 -12.23 -1.43 9.56
N LYS A 36 -13.47 -0.96 9.75
CA LYS A 36 -14.66 -1.82 9.80
C LYS A 36 -14.95 -2.58 8.49
N TYR A 37 -14.35 -2.15 7.38
CA TYR A 37 -14.49 -2.75 6.06
C TYR A 37 -13.23 -3.53 5.62
N ASP A 38 -12.41 -3.98 6.57
CA ASP A 38 -11.16 -4.70 6.30
C ASP A 38 -10.17 -3.87 5.44
N LEU A 39 -9.95 -2.61 5.83
CA LEU A 39 -8.96 -1.74 5.19
C LEU A 39 -7.59 -2.42 5.13
N LYS A 40 -7.04 -2.55 3.93
CA LYS A 40 -5.64 -2.92 3.71
C LYS A 40 -4.84 -1.67 3.37
N ALA A 41 -3.81 -1.38 4.16
CA ALA A 41 -2.97 -0.22 3.96
C ALA A 41 -1.50 -0.62 3.78
N PHE A 42 -0.83 0.00 2.82
CA PHE A 42 0.58 -0.20 2.51
C PHE A 42 1.24 1.15 2.35
N ALA A 43 2.37 1.37 3.01
CA ALA A 43 3.22 2.53 2.82
C ALA A 43 4.60 2.07 2.35
N VAL A 44 5.05 2.60 1.22
CA VAL A 44 6.32 2.26 0.61
C VAL A 44 7.20 3.50 0.55
N GLY A 45 8.26 3.48 1.35
CA GLY A 45 9.29 4.51 1.37
C GLY A 45 10.30 4.30 0.26
N PHE A 46 10.40 5.25 -0.67
CA PHE A 46 11.41 5.23 -1.72
C PHE A 46 12.61 6.11 -1.36
N GLY A 47 13.81 5.55 -1.39
CA GLY A 47 15.04 6.26 -1.06
C GLY A 47 15.40 6.13 0.42
N ARG A 48 16.05 7.16 0.98
CA ARG A 48 16.71 7.09 2.29
C ARG A 48 16.24 8.13 3.30
N VAL A 49 15.39 9.07 2.92
CA VAL A 49 15.11 10.26 3.76
C VAL A 49 13.84 10.08 4.58
N ASN A 50 13.88 10.50 5.85
CA ASN A 50 12.74 10.69 6.75
C ASN A 50 11.67 9.57 6.76
N LEU A 51 12.14 8.33 6.76
CA LEU A 51 11.31 7.14 6.65
C LEU A 51 10.55 6.78 7.93
N SER A 52 10.97 7.31 9.07
CA SER A 52 10.29 7.12 10.36
C SER A 52 8.89 7.73 10.35
N VAL A 53 8.71 8.87 9.68
CA VAL A 53 7.38 9.50 9.54
C VAL A 53 6.46 8.63 8.70
N LEU A 54 6.96 8.11 7.59
CA LEU A 54 6.18 7.24 6.71
C LEU A 54 5.83 5.90 7.39
N GLN A 55 6.75 5.35 8.19
CA GLN A 55 6.48 4.18 9.02
C GLN A 55 5.40 4.47 10.07
N ARG A 56 5.42 5.67 10.69
CA ARG A 56 4.37 6.09 11.62
C ARG A 56 3.02 6.22 10.90
N VAL A 57 2.97 6.86 9.73
CA VAL A 57 1.76 6.94 8.89
C VAL A 57 1.20 5.54 8.60
N ALA A 58 2.03 4.59 8.22
CA ALA A 58 1.61 3.20 7.99
C ALA A 58 1.00 2.57 9.25
N SER A 59 1.68 2.75 10.40
CA SER A 59 1.26 2.21 11.69
C SER A 59 -0.08 2.78 12.14
N GLU A 60 -0.30 4.08 11.96
CA GLU A 60 -1.53 4.78 12.31
C GLU A 60 -2.70 4.36 11.41
N MET A 61 -2.43 4.03 10.13
CA MET A 61 -3.40 3.39 9.24
C MET A 61 -3.68 1.91 9.61
N GLY A 62 -2.85 1.28 10.45
CA GLY A 62 -2.90 -0.16 10.72
C GLY A 62 -2.35 -1.02 9.57
N GLY A 63 -1.45 -0.45 8.77
CA GLY A 63 -0.92 -1.07 7.55
C GLY A 63 0.54 -1.53 7.64
N GLU A 64 1.03 -2.00 6.50
CA GLU A 64 2.43 -2.43 6.32
C GLU A 64 3.32 -1.26 5.89
N TYR A 65 4.56 -1.24 6.38
CA TYR A 65 5.60 -0.33 5.91
C TYR A 65 6.76 -1.10 5.27
N ARG A 66 7.22 -0.66 4.10
CA ARG A 66 8.43 -1.16 3.43
C ARG A 66 9.29 -0.03 2.90
N GLN A 67 10.60 -0.14 3.05
CA GLN A 67 11.56 0.73 2.39
C GLN A 67 12.11 0.05 1.14
N VAL A 68 12.23 0.80 0.05
CA VAL A 68 12.88 0.39 -1.20
C VAL A 68 13.90 1.44 -1.63
N LEU A 69 15.03 1.01 -2.17
CA LEU A 69 16.15 1.91 -2.51
C LEU A 69 16.29 2.21 -4.01
N GLY A 70 15.51 1.58 -4.88
CA GLY A 70 15.66 1.70 -6.32
C GLY A 70 14.43 1.24 -7.10
N ALA A 71 14.36 1.63 -8.38
CA ALA A 71 13.19 1.42 -9.23
C ALA A 71 12.79 -0.05 -9.37
N ASN A 72 13.76 -0.96 -9.50
CA ASN A 72 13.47 -2.40 -9.57
C ASN A 72 12.84 -2.91 -8.28
N ALA A 73 13.34 -2.49 -7.12
CA ALA A 73 12.77 -2.86 -5.83
C ALA A 73 11.37 -2.26 -5.63
N LEU A 74 11.14 -1.04 -6.11
CA LEU A 74 9.81 -0.41 -6.11
C LEU A 74 8.81 -1.19 -6.96
N ARG A 75 9.21 -1.61 -8.16
CA ARG A 75 8.40 -2.48 -9.04
C ARG A 75 8.08 -3.82 -8.36
N THR A 76 9.09 -4.48 -7.80
CA THR A 76 8.91 -5.74 -7.09
C THR A 76 7.97 -5.59 -5.89
N GLU A 77 8.08 -4.49 -5.15
CA GLU A 77 7.20 -4.24 -3.99
C GLU A 77 5.76 -3.98 -4.42
N PHE A 78 5.54 -3.23 -5.51
CA PHE A 78 4.19 -3.06 -6.07
C PHE A 78 3.59 -4.40 -6.54
N GLN A 79 4.38 -5.24 -7.22
CA GLN A 79 3.95 -6.58 -7.63
C GLN A 79 3.62 -7.47 -6.42
N ARG A 80 4.39 -7.39 -5.33
CA ARG A 80 4.10 -8.09 -4.07
C ARG A 80 2.77 -7.64 -3.49
N ILE A 81 2.52 -6.33 -3.41
CA ILE A 81 1.27 -5.78 -2.88
C ILE A 81 0.10 -6.28 -3.72
N ALA A 82 0.21 -6.24 -5.06
CA ALA A 82 -0.80 -6.81 -5.94
C ALA A 82 -1.05 -8.29 -5.62
N ALA A 83 -0.01 -9.12 -5.51
CA ALA A 83 -0.15 -10.52 -5.14
C ALA A 83 -0.82 -10.73 -3.77
N VAL A 84 -0.53 -9.90 -2.76
CA VAL A 84 -1.20 -9.97 -1.44
C VAL A 84 -2.69 -9.65 -1.57
N LEU A 85 -3.03 -8.60 -2.31
CA LEU A 85 -4.43 -8.22 -2.54
C LEU A 85 -5.19 -9.32 -3.28
N CYS A 86 -4.52 -9.93 -4.26
CA CYS A 86 -5.07 -10.93 -5.15
C CYS A 86 -4.97 -12.37 -4.64
N ASN A 87 -4.28 -12.61 -3.52
CA ASN A 87 -4.33 -13.89 -2.80
C ASN A 87 -5.39 -13.89 -1.70
N ASN A 88 -5.85 -12.71 -1.27
CA ASN A 88 -7.01 -12.58 -0.39
C ASN A 88 -8.35 -12.65 -1.14
N GLU A 89 -8.33 -12.51 -2.46
CA GLU A 89 -9.42 -12.96 -3.33
C GLU A 89 -8.90 -14.17 -4.07
N ALA A 90 -9.40 -15.36 -3.81
CA ALA A 90 -9.05 -16.55 -4.58
C ALA A 90 -9.52 -16.42 -6.05
N SER A 91 -8.93 -15.53 -6.86
CA SER A 91 -9.10 -15.33 -8.31
C SER A 91 -8.38 -14.06 -8.78
N LEU A 92 -7.13 -14.18 -9.22
CA LEU A 92 -6.69 -13.45 -10.42
C LEU A 92 -6.44 -14.49 -11.50
N ALA A 93 -7.53 -14.98 -12.09
CA ALA A 93 -7.46 -15.38 -13.49
C ALA A 93 -7.04 -14.14 -14.30
N LEU A 94 -6.16 -14.33 -15.28
CA LEU A 94 -5.60 -13.33 -16.21
C LEU A 94 -4.26 -12.68 -15.81
N VAL A 95 -3.19 -13.48 -15.72
CA VAL A 95 -1.91 -13.12 -16.38
C VAL A 95 -1.28 -14.39 -16.94
N GLU A 96 -1.88 -14.93 -18.00
CA GLU A 96 -1.23 -15.64 -19.11
C GLU A 96 -2.35 -16.11 -20.04
N SER A 97 -3.06 -15.14 -20.62
CA SER A 97 -3.60 -15.38 -21.96
C SER A 97 -2.39 -15.60 -22.85
N ASP A 98 -2.23 -16.85 -23.30
CA ASP A 98 -1.67 -17.19 -24.59
C ASP A 98 -0.59 -16.23 -25.08
N MET A 99 0.64 -16.50 -24.66
CA MET A 99 1.78 -16.14 -25.50
C MET A 99 1.68 -17.04 -26.74
N GLU A 100 0.81 -16.64 -27.67
CA GLU A 100 0.75 -17.15 -29.03
C GLU A 100 2.16 -17.07 -29.62
N VAL A 101 2.80 -18.24 -29.75
CA VAL A 101 3.81 -18.48 -30.77
C VAL A 101 3.43 -19.80 -31.42
N SER A 102 2.61 -19.70 -32.47
CA SER A 102 2.61 -20.67 -33.57
C SER A 102 3.59 -20.19 -34.64
#